data_AF-A0A2B7GN74-F1
#
_entry.id   AF-A0A2B7GN74-F1
#
_cell.length_a   1.000
_cell.length_b   1.000
_cell.length_c   1.000
_cell.angle_alpha   90.00
_cell.angle_beta   90.00
_cell.angle_gamma   90.00
#
_symmetry.space_group_name_H-M   'P 1'
#
loop_
_entity.id
_entity.type
_entity.pdbx_description
1 polymer ?
#
loop_
_entity_poly.entity_id
_entity_poly.type
_entity_poly.pdbx_seq_one_letter_code
_entity_poly.pdbx_strand_id
1 'polypeptide(L)'
;MPAAAQTRVLLADMTWEPVSTLTPGQRVITFDKTPHDHRYRMYRVGEITDIEICKAEAIQITTSDATVSVSTSHKFLVQKWNKSMYREAGELSVDDEIYWFAAPNEYEENDAYREGYITGAFCGDGSVPGWKDRVEDPRNTGSYISSVDEEVARTVVKYAEDVAPEFKLSLKRRQYTDSSETALMPVSPGACDEIIRDRLTSKLPSNDEDYARGFLAGMMDTDGTYPKGKELGYCQYEGQIFSQVCEYLDLLGYDWSYDEGEKGEYSDKIRLTPGRETGRAFEHLLETRPKVSRKRLAFAGNRRISGQTSINSIKPEKENTMYCVSTTEGTLITEGMLSRSQ
;
A
#
# COMPACT_ATOMS: atom_id res chain seq x y z
N MET A 1 26.06 -2.58 -4.02
CA MET A 1 25.91 -3.24 -2.70
C MET A 1 25.19 -4.55 -2.91
N PRO A 2 25.89 -5.67 -2.75
CA PRO A 2 25.39 -6.97 -3.18
C PRO A 2 24.40 -7.62 -2.19
N ALA A 3 23.23 -8.04 -2.69
CA ALA A 3 22.24 -8.85 -2.00
C ALA A 3 21.98 -10.19 -2.73
N ALA A 4 21.64 -11.25 -2.01
CA ALA A 4 21.36 -12.55 -2.62
C ALA A 4 20.09 -12.50 -3.49
N ALA A 5 20.02 -13.32 -4.54
CA ALA A 5 18.96 -13.29 -5.56
C ALA A 5 17.51 -13.22 -5.03
N GLN A 6 17.22 -13.93 -3.95
CA GLN A 6 15.88 -14.01 -3.35
C GLN A 6 15.57 -12.85 -2.37
N THR A 7 16.55 -12.00 -2.07
CA THR A 7 16.35 -10.82 -1.22
C THR A 7 15.34 -9.90 -1.87
N ARG A 8 14.25 -9.59 -1.18
CA ARG A 8 13.17 -8.77 -1.71
C ARG A 8 13.41 -7.29 -1.51
N VAL A 9 13.02 -6.51 -2.50
CA VAL A 9 13.03 -5.05 -2.50
C VAL A 9 11.59 -4.54 -2.54
N LEU A 10 11.30 -3.50 -1.75
CA LEU A 10 9.98 -2.88 -1.71
C LEU A 10 9.76 -1.97 -2.93
N LEU A 11 8.79 -2.33 -3.78
CA LEU A 11 8.37 -1.53 -4.92
C LEU A 11 7.39 -0.43 -4.51
N ALA A 12 7.25 0.60 -5.37
CA ALA A 12 6.35 1.73 -5.14
C ALA A 12 4.85 1.38 -5.25
N ASP A 13 4.53 0.17 -5.71
CA ASP A 13 3.17 -0.39 -5.68
C ASP A 13 2.87 -1.18 -4.40
N MET A 14 3.78 -1.17 -3.42
CA MET A 14 3.69 -1.90 -2.14
C MET A 14 3.81 -3.42 -2.28
N THR A 15 4.37 -3.90 -3.40
CA THR A 15 4.77 -5.30 -3.56
C THR A 15 6.24 -5.51 -3.21
N TRP A 16 6.58 -6.75 -2.88
CA TRP A 16 7.94 -7.20 -2.60
C TRP A 16 8.42 -8.09 -3.73
N GLU A 17 9.50 -7.68 -4.41
CA GLU A 17 10.05 -8.40 -5.55
C GLU A 17 11.48 -8.86 -5.26
N PRO A 18 11.84 -10.12 -5.57
CA PRO A 18 13.22 -10.57 -5.47
C PRO A 18 14.17 -9.67 -6.27
N VAL A 19 15.34 -9.38 -5.73
CA VAL A 19 16.32 -8.50 -6.37
C VAL A 19 16.73 -8.98 -7.77
N SER A 20 16.66 -10.30 -8.01
CA SER A 20 16.94 -10.90 -9.32
C SER A 20 15.87 -10.66 -10.39
N THR A 21 14.65 -10.26 -10.04
CA THR A 21 13.55 -9.96 -10.99
C THR A 21 13.50 -8.48 -11.36
N LEU A 22 14.28 -7.64 -10.66
CA LEU A 22 14.24 -6.20 -10.85
C LEU A 22 14.82 -5.77 -12.21
N THR A 23 14.36 -4.64 -12.70
CA THR A 23 14.80 -4.01 -13.96
C THR A 23 14.94 -2.49 -13.80
N PRO A 24 15.91 -1.84 -14.47
CA PRO A 24 15.99 -0.38 -14.51
C PRO A 24 14.68 0.29 -14.94
N GLY A 25 14.36 1.42 -14.32
CA GLY A 25 13.10 2.17 -14.50
C GLY A 25 11.95 1.74 -13.59
N GLN A 26 12.07 0.59 -12.89
CA GLN A 26 11.09 0.24 -11.86
C GLN A 26 11.14 1.23 -10.69
N ARG A 27 9.95 1.62 -10.22
CA ARG A 27 9.79 2.53 -9.10
C ARG A 27 9.83 1.76 -7.78
N VAL A 28 10.62 2.25 -6.84
CA VAL A 28 10.89 1.61 -5.54
C VAL A 28 10.66 2.60 -4.40
N ILE A 29 10.34 2.09 -3.22
CA ILE A 29 10.35 2.89 -2.00
C ILE A 29 11.79 3.07 -1.53
N THR A 30 12.16 4.32 -1.30
CA THR A 30 13.50 4.74 -0.88
C THR A 30 13.37 5.70 0.31
N PHE A 31 14.47 6.33 0.68
CA PHE A 31 14.50 7.37 1.71
C PHE A 31 15.69 8.30 1.48
N ASP A 32 15.68 9.46 2.13
CA ASP A 32 16.78 10.41 2.04
C ASP A 32 18.11 9.77 2.46
N LYS A 33 19.07 9.66 1.53
CA LYS A 33 20.47 9.29 1.84
C LYS A 33 21.18 10.34 2.68
N THR A 34 20.80 11.60 2.50
CA THR A 34 21.12 12.72 3.36
C THR A 34 19.90 13.64 3.32
N PRO A 35 19.39 14.13 4.46
CA PRO A 35 18.25 15.05 4.44
C PRO A 35 18.65 16.37 3.77
N HIS A 36 17.83 16.86 2.84
CA HIS A 36 18.13 18.07 2.03
C HIS A 36 17.10 19.21 2.23
N ASP A 37 15.82 18.88 2.38
CA ASP A 37 14.67 19.79 2.49
C ASP A 37 14.06 19.81 3.91
N HIS A 38 14.49 18.89 4.77
CA HIS A 38 13.96 18.72 6.11
C HIS A 38 15.07 18.42 7.14
N ARG A 39 14.73 18.50 8.43
CA ARG A 39 15.66 18.14 9.52
C ARG A 39 15.92 16.64 9.62
N TYR A 40 14.97 15.82 9.17
CA TYR A 40 14.99 14.37 9.31
C TYR A 40 14.96 13.71 7.94
N ARG A 41 15.45 12.47 7.87
CA ARG A 41 15.31 11.63 6.67
C ARG A 41 13.84 11.28 6.48
N MET A 42 13.30 11.56 5.31
CA MET A 42 11.95 11.19 4.91
C MET A 42 11.99 9.96 3.99
N TYR A 43 10.90 9.20 3.95
CA TYR A 43 10.68 8.24 2.89
C TYR A 43 10.53 8.95 1.55
N ARG A 44 11.01 8.32 0.47
CA ARG A 44 10.97 8.84 -0.90
C ARG A 44 10.52 7.73 -1.85
N VAL A 45 10.27 8.13 -3.09
CA VAL A 45 10.08 7.20 -4.19
C VAL A 45 11.19 7.47 -5.17
N GLY A 46 11.95 6.43 -5.48
CA GLY A 46 13.03 6.48 -6.46
C GLY A 46 12.78 5.49 -7.59
N GLU A 47 13.71 5.47 -8.53
CA GLU A 47 13.77 4.48 -9.60
C GLU A 47 15.08 3.69 -9.52
N ILE A 48 15.02 2.43 -9.94
CA ILE A 48 16.20 1.61 -10.19
C ILE A 48 16.91 2.16 -11.42
N THR A 49 18.18 2.51 -11.27
CA THR A 49 18.98 3.08 -12.37
C THR A 49 19.90 2.05 -13.01
N ASP A 50 20.34 1.05 -12.24
CA ASP A 50 21.29 0.04 -12.71
C ASP A 50 21.27 -1.21 -11.83
N ILE A 51 21.62 -2.36 -12.42
CA ILE A 51 21.73 -3.65 -11.74
C ILE A 51 22.99 -4.37 -12.23
N GLU A 52 23.92 -4.58 -11.31
CA GLU A 52 25.14 -5.34 -11.56
C GLU A 52 25.09 -6.69 -10.83
N ILE A 53 25.75 -7.72 -11.39
CA ILE A 53 25.88 -9.03 -10.76
C ILE A 53 27.34 -9.26 -10.41
N CYS A 54 27.60 -9.68 -9.17
CA CYS A 54 28.95 -10.02 -8.72
C CYS A 54 28.93 -11.27 -7.82
N LYS A 55 30.14 -11.73 -7.46
CA LYS A 55 30.32 -12.75 -6.42
C LYS A 55 30.89 -12.08 -5.18
N ALA A 56 30.36 -12.43 -4.02
CA ALA A 56 30.85 -11.93 -2.74
C ALA A 56 30.59 -12.93 -1.61
N GLU A 57 31.40 -12.84 -0.56
CA GLU A 57 31.12 -13.50 0.72
C GLU A 57 29.79 -12.98 1.28
N ALA A 58 28.96 -13.92 1.71
CA ALA A 58 27.61 -13.68 2.17
C ALA A 58 27.53 -13.75 3.70
N ILE A 59 26.60 -12.99 4.26
CA ILE A 59 26.22 -13.03 5.66
C ILE A 59 24.70 -13.00 5.72
N GLN A 60 24.15 -13.90 6.52
CA GLN A 60 22.73 -13.96 6.83
C GLN A 60 22.46 -13.24 8.14
N ILE A 61 21.59 -12.25 8.10
CA ILE A 61 21.12 -11.50 9.26
C ILE A 61 19.66 -11.85 9.48
N THR A 62 19.33 -12.27 10.71
CA THR A 62 17.96 -12.60 11.12
C THR A 62 17.53 -11.66 12.23
N THR A 63 16.34 -11.09 12.08
CA THR A 63 15.64 -10.25 13.05
C THR A 63 14.39 -10.98 13.56
N SER A 64 13.52 -10.33 14.32
CA SER A 64 12.21 -10.89 14.68
C SER A 64 11.29 -11.06 13.48
N ASP A 65 11.46 -10.20 12.47
CA ASP A 65 10.45 -9.97 11.44
C ASP A 65 10.89 -10.46 10.06
N ALA A 66 12.20 -10.54 9.80
CA ALA A 66 12.74 -10.95 8.52
C ALA A 66 14.16 -11.54 8.62
N THR A 67 14.54 -12.27 7.57
CA THR A 67 15.91 -12.74 7.32
C THR A 67 16.39 -12.21 5.99
N VAL A 68 17.64 -11.74 5.95
CA VAL A 68 18.27 -11.19 4.74
C VAL A 68 19.66 -11.78 4.54
N SER A 69 19.99 -12.17 3.31
CA SER A 69 21.33 -12.63 2.92
C SER A 69 21.98 -11.59 2.02
N VAL A 70 23.05 -10.96 2.50
CA VAL A 70 23.75 -9.85 1.83
C VAL A 70 25.26 -10.04 1.88
N SER A 71 26.02 -9.24 1.14
CA SER A 71 27.48 -9.23 1.31
C SER A 71 27.88 -8.60 2.65
N THR A 72 29.09 -8.93 3.13
CA THR A 72 29.67 -8.29 4.31
C THR A 72 29.82 -6.77 4.19
N SER A 73 29.96 -6.25 2.97
CA SER A 73 30.05 -4.82 2.65
C SER A 73 28.71 -4.10 2.45
N HIS A 74 27.58 -4.83 2.54
CA HIS A 74 26.25 -4.24 2.41
C HIS A 74 25.96 -3.28 3.56
N LYS A 75 25.44 -2.09 3.28
CA LYS A 75 25.28 -1.04 4.30
C LYS A 75 23.83 -0.88 4.73
N PHE A 76 23.57 -1.19 5.99
CA PHE A 76 22.30 -0.90 6.65
C PHE A 76 22.36 0.47 7.33
N LEU A 77 21.22 1.15 7.39
CA LEU A 77 21.04 2.32 8.23
C LEU A 77 20.70 1.84 9.64
N VAL A 78 21.59 2.08 10.59
CA VAL A 78 21.42 1.69 12.00
C VAL A 78 21.18 2.91 12.88
N GLN A 79 20.49 2.68 13.99
CA GLN A 79 20.40 3.64 15.08
C GLN A 79 21.52 3.38 16.08
N LYS A 80 22.35 4.38 16.35
CA LYS A 80 23.33 4.33 17.43
C LYS A 80 23.19 5.55 18.31
N TRP A 81 22.83 5.32 19.57
CA TRP A 81 22.45 6.37 20.53
C TRP A 81 21.29 7.23 19.97
N ASN A 82 21.56 8.49 19.61
CA ASN A 82 20.59 9.43 19.06
C ASN A 82 20.88 9.79 17.59
N LYS A 83 21.65 8.98 16.85
CA LYS A 83 22.04 9.26 15.47
C LYS A 83 21.83 8.05 14.56
N SER A 84 21.36 8.33 13.34
CA SER A 84 21.34 7.37 12.23
C SER A 84 22.70 7.33 11.55
N MET A 85 23.27 6.16 11.31
CA MET A 85 24.51 6.02 10.53
C MET A 85 24.51 4.74 9.69
N TYR A 86 25.30 4.71 8.61
CA TYR A 86 25.46 3.51 7.80
C TYR A 86 26.57 2.63 8.38
N ARG A 87 26.30 1.34 8.52
CA ARG A 87 27.30 0.33 8.90
C ARG A 87 27.27 -0.85 7.94
N GLU A 88 28.44 -1.42 7.69
CA GLU A 88 28.58 -2.61 6.87
C GLU A 88 28.06 -3.83 7.63
N ALA A 89 27.42 -4.77 6.94
CA ALA A 89 26.82 -5.97 7.52
C ALA A 89 27.83 -6.79 8.33
N GLY A 90 29.07 -6.87 7.86
CA GLY A 90 30.17 -7.56 8.56
C GLY A 90 30.65 -6.88 9.85
N GLU A 91 30.24 -5.64 10.10
CA GLU A 91 30.55 -4.91 11.34
C GLU A 91 29.41 -4.99 12.38
N LEU A 92 28.24 -5.48 11.98
CA LEU A 92 27.06 -5.55 12.85
C LEU A 92 27.23 -6.64 13.91
N SER A 93 26.56 -6.45 15.04
CA SER A 93 26.51 -7.41 16.14
C SER A 93 25.05 -7.73 16.49
N VAL A 94 24.83 -8.83 17.19
CA VAL A 94 23.54 -9.10 17.84
C VAL A 94 23.17 -7.91 18.73
N ASP A 95 21.87 -7.60 18.80
CA ASP A 95 21.29 -6.43 19.47
C ASP A 95 21.55 -5.06 18.80
N ASP A 96 22.32 -4.97 17.72
CA ASP A 96 22.34 -3.74 16.90
C ASP A 96 20.94 -3.50 16.31
N GLU A 97 20.51 -2.24 16.29
CA GLU A 97 19.20 -1.81 15.80
C GLU A 97 19.28 -1.27 14.36
N ILE A 98 18.63 -1.96 13.43
CA ILE A 98 18.50 -1.53 12.03
C ILE A 98 17.18 -0.78 11.87
N TYR A 99 17.19 0.35 11.16
CA TYR A 99 15.95 1.04 10.82
C TYR A 99 15.01 0.14 10.00
N TRP A 100 13.74 0.16 10.38
CA TRP A 100 12.73 -0.77 9.89
C TRP A 100 11.59 -0.07 9.17
N PHE A 101 11.03 -0.73 8.16
CA PHE A 101 9.82 -0.29 7.47
C PHE A 101 8.62 -1.15 7.86
N ALA A 102 8.61 -2.40 7.40
CA ALA A 102 7.62 -3.43 7.68
C ALA A 102 8.10 -4.76 7.08
N ALA A 103 7.56 -5.87 7.57
CA ALA A 103 7.93 -7.20 7.10
C ALA A 103 7.43 -7.41 5.66
N PRO A 104 8.19 -8.12 4.82
CA PRO A 104 7.67 -8.61 3.57
C PRO A 104 6.48 -9.55 3.77
N ASN A 105 5.48 -9.41 2.91
CA ASN A 105 4.31 -10.30 2.90
C ASN A 105 4.16 -10.98 1.54
N GLU A 106 3.40 -12.08 1.54
CA GLU A 106 3.20 -12.94 0.36
C GLU A 106 1.75 -12.89 -0.13
N TYR A 107 0.99 -11.85 0.24
CA TYR A 107 -0.40 -11.74 -0.19
C TYR A 107 -0.50 -11.65 -1.71
N GLU A 108 -1.47 -12.34 -2.29
CA GLU A 108 -1.73 -12.34 -3.72
C GLU A 108 -3.08 -11.71 -4.01
N GLU A 109 -3.17 -11.02 -5.15
CA GLU A 109 -4.43 -10.50 -5.65
C GLU A 109 -5.22 -11.63 -6.36
N ASN A 110 -5.88 -12.46 -5.56
CA ASN A 110 -6.76 -13.51 -6.03
C ASN A 110 -8.18 -12.99 -6.34
N ASP A 111 -9.08 -13.90 -6.71
CA ASP A 111 -10.44 -13.53 -7.10
C ASP A 111 -11.24 -12.93 -5.94
N ALA A 112 -11.07 -13.44 -4.71
CA ALA A 112 -11.71 -12.88 -3.52
C ALA A 112 -11.28 -11.42 -3.28
N TYR A 113 -9.98 -11.14 -3.38
CA TYR A 113 -9.46 -9.77 -3.33
C TYR A 113 -10.08 -8.87 -4.40
N ARG A 114 -10.17 -9.35 -5.66
CA ARG A 114 -10.74 -8.57 -6.77
C ARG A 114 -12.21 -8.26 -6.53
N GLU A 115 -12.99 -9.24 -6.07
CA GLU A 115 -14.40 -9.05 -5.70
C GLU A 115 -14.56 -8.05 -4.55
N GLY A 116 -13.72 -8.19 -3.51
CA GLY A 116 -13.66 -7.27 -2.40
C GLY A 116 -13.39 -5.85 -2.89
N TYR A 117 -12.37 -5.66 -3.73
CA TYR A 117 -11.99 -4.35 -4.26
C TYR A 117 -13.13 -3.68 -5.04
N ILE A 118 -13.79 -4.41 -5.94
CA ILE A 118 -14.94 -3.89 -6.69
C ILE A 118 -16.03 -3.45 -5.70
N THR A 119 -16.35 -4.30 -4.72
CA THR A 119 -17.38 -4.04 -3.71
C THR A 119 -17.04 -2.79 -2.88
N GLY A 120 -15.80 -2.70 -2.37
CA GLY A 120 -15.31 -1.56 -1.61
C GLY A 120 -15.35 -0.26 -2.43
N ALA A 121 -14.95 -0.30 -3.70
CA ALA A 121 -14.99 0.88 -4.56
C ALA A 121 -16.43 1.36 -4.85
N PHE A 122 -17.39 0.46 -5.02
CA PHE A 122 -18.81 0.84 -5.04
C PHE A 122 -19.26 1.38 -3.67
N CYS A 123 -18.84 0.74 -2.57
CA CYS A 123 -19.19 1.15 -1.21
C CYS A 123 -18.63 2.51 -0.80
N GLY A 124 -17.59 3.03 -1.47
CA GLY A 124 -17.23 4.44 -1.35
C GLY A 124 -18.02 5.30 -2.32
N ASP A 125 -17.49 5.45 -3.54
CA ASP A 125 -17.94 6.41 -4.57
C ASP A 125 -18.96 5.85 -5.58
N GLY A 126 -19.51 4.66 -5.34
CA GLY A 126 -20.50 4.03 -6.19
C GLY A 126 -21.85 4.74 -6.17
N SER A 127 -22.45 4.84 -7.35
CA SER A 127 -23.82 5.26 -7.57
C SER A 127 -24.55 4.14 -8.28
N VAL A 128 -25.48 3.50 -7.58
CA VAL A 128 -26.31 2.41 -8.08
C VAL A 128 -27.77 2.81 -7.79
N PRO A 129 -28.67 2.87 -8.79
CA PRO A 129 -30.07 3.20 -8.54
C PRO A 129 -30.67 2.29 -7.45
N GLY A 130 -31.48 2.83 -6.54
CA GLY A 130 -32.08 2.06 -5.44
C GLY A 130 -31.11 1.60 -4.34
N TRP A 131 -29.90 2.17 -4.27
CA TRP A 131 -28.91 1.89 -3.23
C TRP A 131 -28.36 3.20 -2.63
N LYS A 132 -28.15 3.24 -1.30
CA LYS A 132 -27.69 4.42 -0.52
C LYS A 132 -28.60 5.67 -0.53
N ASP A 133 -29.91 5.52 -0.70
CA ASP A 133 -30.93 6.58 -0.55
C ASP A 133 -30.65 7.91 -1.29
N ARG A 134 -29.81 7.93 -2.33
CA ARG A 134 -29.63 9.13 -3.14
C ARG A 134 -30.89 9.37 -3.96
N VAL A 135 -31.38 10.61 -3.94
CA VAL A 135 -32.42 11.07 -4.87
C VAL A 135 -31.97 10.68 -6.27
N GLU A 136 -32.73 9.81 -6.93
CA GLU A 136 -32.47 9.39 -8.29
C GLU A 136 -32.34 10.66 -9.14
N ASP A 137 -31.14 10.93 -9.67
CA ASP A 137 -31.04 11.86 -10.77
C ASP A 137 -31.53 11.08 -12.01
N PRO A 138 -32.71 11.41 -12.57
CA PRO A 138 -33.25 10.67 -13.71
C PRO A 138 -32.36 10.76 -14.96
N ARG A 139 -31.32 11.61 -14.95
CA ARG A 139 -30.29 11.70 -16.01
C ARG A 139 -29.18 10.67 -15.85
N ASN A 140 -29.03 10.07 -14.67
CA ASN A 140 -28.04 9.02 -14.40
C ASN A 140 -28.68 7.65 -14.62
N THR A 141 -28.73 7.21 -15.88
CA THR A 141 -29.13 5.83 -16.20
C THR A 141 -27.95 4.89 -16.00
N GLY A 142 -28.11 3.89 -15.14
CA GLY A 142 -27.10 2.86 -14.89
C GLY A 142 -26.17 3.12 -13.71
N SER A 143 -25.46 2.08 -13.32
CA SER A 143 -24.52 2.08 -12.20
C SER A 143 -23.14 2.59 -12.59
N TYR A 144 -22.50 3.37 -11.73
CA TYR A 144 -21.14 3.87 -11.98
C TYR A 144 -20.37 4.15 -10.69
N ILE A 145 -19.06 4.36 -10.80
CA ILE A 145 -18.23 4.93 -9.71
C ILE A 145 -17.66 6.27 -10.19
N SER A 146 -17.77 7.30 -9.35
CA SER A 146 -17.31 8.65 -9.69
C SER A 146 -16.08 9.03 -8.87
N SER A 147 -14.89 8.72 -9.39
CA SER A 147 -13.61 9.10 -8.78
C SER A 147 -12.83 10.04 -9.68
N VAL A 148 -12.06 10.94 -9.06
CA VAL A 148 -11.08 11.79 -9.76
C VAL A 148 -9.84 11.00 -10.17
N ASP A 149 -9.59 9.86 -9.54
CA ASP A 149 -8.42 9.02 -9.82
C ASP A 149 -8.77 7.97 -10.87
N GLU A 150 -8.22 8.11 -12.08
CA GLU A 150 -8.48 7.17 -13.18
C GLU A 150 -8.07 5.72 -12.85
N GLU A 151 -7.12 5.54 -11.92
CA GLU A 151 -6.67 4.24 -11.42
C GLU A 151 -7.85 3.42 -10.85
N VAL A 152 -8.81 4.07 -10.19
CA VAL A 152 -10.02 3.41 -9.67
C VAL A 152 -10.83 2.83 -10.81
N ALA A 153 -11.14 3.65 -11.82
CA ALA A 153 -11.96 3.25 -12.95
C ALA A 153 -11.33 2.08 -13.73
N ARG A 154 -10.02 2.17 -14.01
CA ARG A 154 -9.28 1.13 -14.73
C ARG A 154 -9.24 -0.17 -13.94
N THR A 155 -8.99 -0.10 -12.64
CA THR A 155 -8.90 -1.30 -11.78
C THR A 155 -10.26 -1.98 -11.67
N VAL A 156 -11.33 -1.22 -11.43
CA VAL A 156 -12.68 -1.78 -11.31
C VAL A 156 -13.11 -2.49 -12.59
N VAL A 157 -12.89 -1.89 -13.76
CA VAL A 157 -13.21 -2.56 -15.04
C VAL A 157 -12.37 -3.82 -15.22
N LYS A 158 -11.05 -3.72 -15.02
CA LYS A 158 -10.14 -4.87 -15.17
C LYS A 158 -10.54 -6.04 -14.27
N TYR A 159 -10.77 -5.78 -12.98
CA TYR A 159 -11.16 -6.85 -12.06
C TYR A 159 -12.55 -7.40 -12.39
N ALA A 160 -13.50 -6.55 -12.80
CA ALA A 160 -14.83 -7.02 -13.17
C ALA A 160 -14.81 -7.93 -14.41
N GLU A 161 -13.86 -7.79 -15.33
CA GLU A 161 -13.71 -8.72 -16.47
C GLU A 161 -13.48 -10.16 -16.00
N ASP A 162 -12.77 -10.34 -14.87
CA ASP A 162 -12.42 -11.65 -14.33
C ASP A 162 -13.52 -12.20 -13.39
N VAL A 163 -14.03 -11.39 -12.45
CA VAL A 163 -14.86 -11.90 -11.32
C VAL A 163 -16.31 -11.37 -11.28
N ALA A 164 -16.65 -10.40 -12.14
CA ALA A 164 -18.01 -9.87 -12.24
C ALA A 164 -18.39 -9.46 -13.69
N PRO A 165 -18.17 -10.31 -14.71
CA PRO A 165 -18.40 -9.94 -16.11
C PRO A 165 -19.87 -9.60 -16.40
N GLU A 166 -20.79 -10.10 -15.58
CA GLU A 166 -22.21 -9.78 -15.62
C GLU A 166 -22.51 -8.30 -15.35
N PHE A 167 -21.61 -7.57 -14.69
CA PHE A 167 -21.75 -6.12 -14.48
C PHE A 167 -21.56 -5.33 -15.77
N LYS A 168 -20.94 -5.92 -16.82
CA LYS A 168 -20.73 -5.29 -18.14
C LYS A 168 -20.15 -3.87 -18.03
N LEU A 169 -19.20 -3.68 -17.12
CA LEU A 169 -18.60 -2.39 -16.86
C LEU A 169 -17.73 -1.97 -18.05
N SER A 170 -17.79 -0.68 -18.38
CA SER A 170 -17.00 -0.07 -19.44
C SER A 170 -16.48 1.28 -19.00
N LEU A 171 -15.32 1.68 -19.49
CA LEU A 171 -14.75 3.00 -19.22
C LEU A 171 -15.48 4.07 -20.06
N LYS A 172 -16.04 5.07 -19.39
CA LYS A 172 -16.62 6.26 -20.04
C LYS A 172 -15.96 7.52 -19.52
N ARG A 173 -15.68 8.45 -20.44
CA ARG A 173 -15.22 9.80 -20.09
C ARG A 173 -16.43 10.70 -19.89
N ARG A 174 -16.57 11.28 -18.70
CA ARG A 174 -17.61 12.27 -18.37
C ARG A 174 -16.96 13.64 -18.24
N GLN A 175 -17.55 14.64 -18.87
CA GLN A 175 -17.21 16.05 -18.64
C GLN A 175 -18.22 16.62 -17.63
N TYR A 176 -17.75 17.31 -16.61
CA TYR A 176 -18.62 18.00 -15.66
C TYR A 176 -19.18 19.28 -16.31
N THR A 177 -20.48 19.54 -16.13
CA THR A 177 -21.25 20.55 -16.87
C THR A 177 -20.69 21.97 -16.78
N ASP A 178 -19.91 22.28 -15.74
CA ASP A 178 -19.34 23.61 -15.46
C ASP A 178 -17.81 23.58 -15.27
N SER A 179 -17.14 22.52 -15.73
CA SER A 179 -15.69 22.36 -15.58
C SER A 179 -15.04 21.83 -16.87
N SER A 180 -13.80 22.25 -17.12
CA SER A 180 -12.94 21.62 -18.15
C SER A 180 -12.43 20.24 -17.72
N GLU A 181 -12.68 19.85 -16.47
CA GLU A 181 -12.29 18.56 -15.92
C GLU A 181 -13.13 17.44 -16.50
N THR A 182 -12.43 16.37 -16.89
CA THR A 182 -13.05 15.12 -17.32
C THR A 182 -12.69 14.03 -16.34
N ALA A 183 -13.66 13.23 -15.91
CA ALA A 183 -13.43 12.02 -15.13
C ALA A 183 -13.54 10.79 -16.04
N LEU A 184 -12.70 9.79 -15.79
CA LEU A 184 -12.85 8.45 -16.34
C LEU A 184 -13.62 7.62 -15.32
N MET A 185 -14.74 7.04 -15.73
CA MET A 185 -15.66 6.34 -14.82
C MET A 185 -15.91 4.92 -15.33
N PRO A 186 -15.93 3.90 -14.45
CA PRO A 186 -16.52 2.62 -14.80
C PRO A 186 -18.04 2.80 -14.79
N VAL A 187 -18.69 2.43 -15.89
CA VAL A 187 -20.14 2.57 -16.07
C VAL A 187 -20.73 1.27 -16.57
N SER A 188 -21.81 0.85 -15.92
CA SER A 188 -22.63 -0.29 -16.29
C SER A 188 -23.92 0.17 -16.96
N PRO A 189 -24.45 -0.56 -17.96
CA PRO A 189 -25.79 -0.33 -18.48
C PRO A 189 -26.86 -0.54 -17.40
N GLY A 190 -27.94 0.25 -17.42
CA GLY A 190 -29.01 0.14 -16.41
C GLY A 190 -29.70 -1.24 -16.33
N ALA A 191 -29.61 -2.05 -17.37
CA ALA A 191 -30.06 -3.44 -17.33
C ALA A 191 -29.30 -4.33 -16.33
N CYS A 192 -28.17 -3.87 -15.78
CA CYS A 192 -27.37 -4.60 -14.79
C CYS A 192 -27.52 -4.02 -13.37
N ASP A 193 -28.31 -2.96 -13.18
CA ASP A 193 -28.42 -2.26 -11.90
C ASP A 193 -28.95 -3.17 -10.79
N GLU A 194 -29.91 -4.04 -11.10
CA GLU A 194 -30.45 -5.01 -10.15
C GLU A 194 -29.39 -6.00 -9.69
N ILE A 195 -28.60 -6.56 -10.61
CA ILE A 195 -27.53 -7.52 -10.31
C ILE A 195 -26.46 -6.87 -9.41
N ILE A 196 -26.07 -5.63 -9.71
CA ILE A 196 -25.09 -4.88 -8.91
C ILE A 196 -25.67 -4.59 -7.53
N ARG A 197 -26.91 -4.08 -7.46
CA ARG A 197 -27.60 -3.77 -6.20
C ARG A 197 -27.75 -5.00 -5.31
N ASP A 198 -28.18 -6.12 -5.87
CA ASP A 198 -28.35 -7.38 -5.14
C ASP A 198 -27.02 -7.85 -4.55
N ARG A 199 -25.92 -7.73 -5.32
CA ARG A 199 -24.58 -8.06 -4.82
C ARG A 199 -24.17 -7.16 -3.65
N LEU A 200 -24.38 -5.86 -3.77
CA LEU A 200 -24.01 -4.86 -2.74
C LEU A 200 -24.90 -4.88 -1.49
N THR A 201 -26.11 -5.43 -1.58
CA THR A 201 -27.05 -5.56 -0.45
C THR A 201 -27.06 -6.96 0.15
N SER A 202 -26.45 -7.94 -0.52
CA SER A 202 -26.26 -9.28 0.01
C SER A 202 -25.33 -9.27 1.23
N LYS A 203 -25.40 -10.35 2.03
CA LYS A 203 -24.48 -10.55 3.14
C LYS A 203 -23.06 -10.74 2.59
N LEU A 204 -22.18 -9.79 2.88
CA LEU A 204 -20.78 -9.85 2.47
C LEU A 204 -20.02 -10.95 3.25
N PRO A 205 -18.96 -11.53 2.68
CA PRO A 205 -18.09 -12.49 3.37
C PRO A 205 -17.52 -11.87 4.65
N SER A 206 -17.73 -12.48 5.81
CA SER A 206 -17.31 -11.90 7.11
C SER A 206 -16.02 -12.52 7.67
N ASN A 207 -15.47 -13.54 7.02
CA ASN A 207 -14.31 -14.31 7.49
C ASN A 207 -13.30 -14.65 6.37
N ASP A 208 -13.43 -13.98 5.22
CA ASP A 208 -12.49 -14.10 4.10
C ASP A 208 -11.54 -12.90 4.14
N GLU A 209 -10.30 -13.16 4.55
CA GLU A 209 -9.29 -12.11 4.69
C GLU A 209 -8.89 -11.50 3.34
N ASP A 210 -8.85 -12.28 2.25
CA ASP A 210 -8.47 -11.76 0.94
C ASP A 210 -9.56 -10.85 0.39
N TYR A 211 -10.83 -11.24 0.56
CA TYR A 211 -11.96 -10.37 0.29
C TYR A 211 -11.89 -9.08 1.13
N ALA A 212 -11.61 -9.19 2.43
CA ALA A 212 -11.47 -8.04 3.32
C ALA A 212 -10.35 -7.09 2.88
N ARG A 213 -9.17 -7.62 2.50
CA ARG A 213 -8.04 -6.85 1.94
C ARG A 213 -8.46 -6.08 0.70
N GLY A 214 -9.14 -6.75 -0.22
CA GLY A 214 -9.70 -6.16 -1.42
C GLY A 214 -10.67 -5.02 -1.10
N PHE A 215 -11.66 -5.30 -0.26
CA PHE A 215 -12.68 -4.35 0.16
C PHE A 215 -12.06 -3.09 0.75
N LEU A 216 -11.14 -3.25 1.69
CA LEU A 216 -10.43 -2.15 2.33
C LEU A 216 -9.56 -1.36 1.34
N ALA A 217 -8.98 -1.98 0.31
CA ALA A 217 -8.29 -1.25 -0.75
C ALA A 217 -9.23 -0.43 -1.65
N GLY A 218 -10.37 -0.99 -2.06
CA GLY A 218 -11.38 -0.27 -2.83
C GLY A 218 -11.97 0.92 -2.06
N MET A 219 -12.22 0.73 -0.76
CA MET A 219 -12.61 1.79 0.16
C MET A 219 -11.49 2.84 0.31
N MET A 220 -10.23 2.42 0.43
CA MET A 220 -9.11 3.35 0.56
C MET A 220 -8.98 4.24 -0.69
N ASP A 221 -9.11 3.65 -1.86
CA ASP A 221 -8.98 4.33 -3.15
C ASP A 221 -10.13 5.33 -3.44
N THR A 222 -11.30 5.14 -2.84
CA THR A 222 -12.45 6.04 -2.97
C THR A 222 -12.54 7.01 -1.79
N ASP A 223 -12.86 6.50 -0.60
CA ASP A 223 -13.11 7.29 0.61
C ASP A 223 -11.99 7.22 1.66
N GLY A 224 -10.84 6.66 1.30
CA GLY A 224 -9.65 6.65 2.15
C GLY A 224 -8.93 8.00 2.21
N THR A 225 -8.34 8.26 3.38
CA THR A 225 -7.53 9.45 3.65
C THR A 225 -6.17 9.04 4.22
N TYR A 226 -5.11 9.67 3.72
CA TYR A 226 -3.79 9.58 4.33
C TYR A 226 -3.09 10.94 4.20
N PRO A 227 -3.50 11.93 5.00
CA PRO A 227 -3.00 13.28 4.89
C PRO A 227 -1.54 13.37 5.32
N LYS A 228 -0.85 14.40 4.84
CA LYS A 228 0.55 14.69 5.19
C LYS A 228 0.74 14.72 6.72
N GLY A 229 1.57 13.80 7.22
CA GLY A 229 1.91 13.72 8.65
C GLY A 229 0.74 13.32 9.57
N LYS A 230 -0.35 12.79 9.03
CA LYS A 230 -1.52 12.31 9.79
C LYS A 230 -1.69 10.80 9.62
N GLU A 231 -2.63 10.23 10.39
CA GLU A 231 -3.01 8.83 10.34
C GLU A 231 -3.71 8.47 9.03
N LEU A 232 -3.58 7.20 8.65
CA LEU A 232 -4.38 6.59 7.59
C LEU A 232 -5.78 6.32 8.14
N GLY A 233 -6.81 6.53 7.34
CA GLY A 233 -8.17 6.24 7.73
C GLY A 233 -9.16 6.16 6.57
N TYR A 234 -10.41 5.88 6.92
CA TYR A 234 -11.56 5.78 6.04
C TYR A 234 -12.61 6.80 6.47
N CYS A 235 -13.09 7.61 5.54
CA CYS A 235 -14.14 8.60 5.79
C CYS A 235 -15.49 7.98 5.46
N GLN A 236 -16.27 7.58 6.46
CA GLN A 236 -17.60 6.99 6.30
C GLN A 236 -18.52 7.45 7.41
N TYR A 237 -19.77 7.75 7.09
CA TYR A 237 -20.82 7.95 8.09
C TYR A 237 -21.18 6.64 8.77
N GLU A 238 -21.57 6.70 10.05
CA GLU A 238 -22.11 5.55 10.76
C GLU A 238 -23.23 4.85 9.97
N GLY A 239 -23.14 3.52 9.89
CA GLY A 239 -24.05 2.70 9.10
C GLY A 239 -23.44 1.35 8.74
N GLN A 240 -24.05 0.68 7.76
CA GLN A 240 -23.64 -0.67 7.34
C GLN A 240 -22.20 -0.71 6.80
N ILE A 241 -21.83 0.25 5.94
CA ILE A 241 -20.48 0.28 5.33
C ILE A 241 -19.42 0.60 6.37
N PHE A 242 -19.68 1.56 7.26
CA PHE A 242 -18.82 1.84 8.41
C PHE A 242 -18.58 0.59 9.25
N SER A 243 -19.65 -0.12 9.62
CA SER A 243 -19.57 -1.35 10.41
C SER A 243 -18.75 -2.41 9.69
N GLN A 244 -18.91 -2.54 8.37
CA GLN A 244 -18.14 -3.49 7.57
C GLN A 244 -16.64 -3.15 7.53
N VAL A 245 -16.28 -1.87 7.42
CA VAL A 245 -14.87 -1.44 7.50
C VAL A 245 -14.28 -1.83 8.85
N CYS A 246 -14.98 -1.55 9.96
CA CYS A 246 -14.55 -1.93 11.30
C CYS A 246 -14.37 -3.46 11.45
N GLU A 247 -15.35 -4.26 11.01
CA GLU A 247 -15.27 -5.72 11.05
C GLU A 247 -14.07 -6.27 10.27
N TYR A 248 -13.75 -5.69 9.11
CA TYR A 248 -12.60 -6.12 8.31
C TYR A 248 -11.27 -5.64 8.87
N LEU A 249 -11.22 -4.48 9.52
CA LEU A 249 -10.04 -4.07 10.27
C LEU A 249 -9.79 -5.01 11.46
N ASP A 250 -10.84 -5.38 12.20
CA ASP A 250 -10.76 -6.34 13.30
C ASP A 250 -10.33 -7.73 12.81
N LEU A 251 -10.89 -8.20 11.69
CA LEU A 251 -10.55 -9.49 11.07
C LEU A 251 -9.06 -9.57 10.72
N LEU A 252 -8.49 -8.48 10.18
CA LEU A 252 -7.07 -8.39 9.83
C LEU A 252 -6.18 -7.99 11.04
N GLY A 253 -6.76 -7.82 12.23
CA GLY A 253 -6.04 -7.53 13.47
C GLY A 253 -5.49 -6.10 13.57
N TYR A 254 -6.15 -5.12 12.94
CA TYR A 254 -5.78 -3.71 13.04
C TYR A 254 -6.60 -3.00 14.12
N ASP A 255 -5.91 -2.35 15.04
CA ASP A 255 -6.54 -1.43 15.99
C ASP A 255 -6.99 -0.14 15.28
N TRP A 256 -8.21 0.30 15.55
CA TRP A 256 -8.78 1.51 14.96
C TRP A 256 -9.53 2.34 16.00
N SER A 257 -9.63 3.63 15.73
CA SER A 257 -10.36 4.61 16.53
C SER A 257 -11.38 5.33 15.66
N TYR A 258 -12.42 5.81 16.31
CA TYR A 258 -13.48 6.58 15.68
C TYR A 258 -13.39 8.03 16.14
N ASP A 259 -13.33 8.96 15.19
CA ASP A 259 -13.48 10.38 15.43
C ASP A 259 -14.83 10.84 14.84
N GLU A 260 -15.76 11.22 15.72
CA GLU A 260 -16.99 11.93 15.33
C GLU A 260 -16.60 13.21 14.58
N GLY A 261 -17.16 13.43 13.39
CA GLY A 261 -16.92 14.69 12.66
C GLY A 261 -17.43 15.89 13.47
N GLU A 262 -16.73 17.03 13.40
CA GLU A 262 -17.32 18.28 13.90
C GLU A 262 -18.61 18.59 13.12
N LYS A 263 -19.66 19.09 13.80
CA LYS A 263 -20.91 19.48 13.14
C LYS A 263 -20.63 20.42 11.96
N GLY A 264 -20.83 19.93 10.73
CA GLY A 264 -20.59 20.66 9.49
C GLY A 264 -19.44 20.12 8.62
N GLU A 265 -18.67 19.15 9.10
CA GLU A 265 -17.81 18.31 8.26
C GLU A 265 -18.62 17.18 7.59
N TYR A 266 -18.21 16.79 6.37
CA TYR A 266 -18.97 15.90 5.48
C TYR A 266 -18.72 14.39 5.71
N SER A 267 -18.26 13.95 6.89
CA SER A 267 -18.21 12.51 7.27
C SER A 267 -17.52 12.30 8.62
N ASP A 268 -17.91 11.22 9.30
CA ASP A 268 -17.12 10.64 10.39
C ASP A 268 -15.90 9.90 9.85
N LYS A 269 -14.88 9.70 10.70
CA LYS A 269 -13.59 9.15 10.28
C LYS A 269 -13.21 7.97 11.15
N ILE A 270 -13.07 6.80 10.52
CA ILE A 270 -12.37 5.64 11.08
C ILE A 270 -10.88 5.87 10.84
N ARG A 271 -10.08 5.91 11.90
CA ARG A 271 -8.62 6.04 11.79
C ARG A 271 -7.97 4.76 12.26
N LEU A 272 -6.91 4.34 11.58
CA LEU A 272 -6.01 3.35 12.15
C LEU A 272 -5.32 3.98 13.36
N THR A 273 -5.52 3.39 14.55
CA THR A 273 -5.00 3.97 15.78
C THR A 273 -3.47 3.95 15.72
N PRO A 274 -2.79 5.06 16.02
CA PRO A 274 -1.36 5.04 16.18
C PRO A 274 -1.02 4.25 17.45
N GLY A 275 -0.68 2.97 17.31
CA GLY A 275 0.34 2.39 18.17
C GLY A 275 1.55 3.34 18.18
N ARG A 276 2.20 3.52 19.33
CA ARG A 276 3.26 4.53 19.57
C ARG A 276 4.40 4.53 18.55
N GLU A 277 4.49 3.50 17.73
CA GLU A 277 5.35 3.41 16.56
C GLU A 277 4.49 3.17 15.32
N THR A 278 4.14 4.27 14.64
CA THR A 278 3.59 4.26 13.27
C THR A 278 2.32 3.45 12.99
N GLY A 279 1.57 3.03 14.00
CA GLY A 279 0.22 2.46 13.87
C GLY A 279 0.02 1.56 12.66
N ARG A 280 0.86 0.52 12.49
CA ARG A 280 0.81 -0.54 11.46
C ARG A 280 0.40 -0.08 10.04
N ALA A 281 0.57 1.20 9.70
CA ALA A 281 -0.04 1.79 8.50
C ALA A 281 0.68 1.30 7.25
N PHE A 282 2.00 1.06 7.36
CA PHE A 282 2.78 0.43 6.30
C PHE A 282 2.37 -1.02 6.09
N GLU A 283 2.16 -1.79 7.16
CA GLU A 283 1.63 -3.16 7.07
C GLU A 283 0.26 -3.17 6.39
N HIS A 284 -0.63 -2.27 6.80
CA HIS A 284 -1.95 -2.11 6.19
C HIS A 284 -1.88 -1.78 4.69
N LEU A 285 -0.98 -0.87 4.27
CA LEU A 285 -0.80 -0.54 2.85
C LEU A 285 -0.16 -1.68 2.06
N LEU A 286 0.77 -2.42 2.66
CA LEU A 286 1.40 -3.60 2.07
C LEU A 286 0.41 -4.77 1.92
N GLU A 287 -0.55 -4.86 2.83
CA GLU A 287 -1.55 -5.93 2.87
C GLU A 287 -2.76 -5.64 1.98
N THR A 288 -3.33 -4.44 2.04
CA THR A 288 -4.51 -4.07 1.23
C THR A 288 -4.12 -3.67 -0.19
N ARG A 289 -2.94 -3.08 -0.40
CA ARG A 289 -2.42 -2.64 -1.71
C ARG A 289 -3.41 -1.78 -2.52
N PRO A 290 -3.82 -0.60 -2.02
CA PRO A 290 -4.67 0.33 -2.78
C PRO A 290 -4.00 0.72 -4.11
N LYS A 291 -4.77 0.94 -5.18
CA LYS A 291 -4.23 1.19 -6.52
C LYS A 291 -3.94 2.66 -6.79
N VAL A 292 -4.63 3.58 -6.11
CA VAL A 292 -4.44 5.02 -6.29
C VAL A 292 -3.08 5.45 -5.74
N SER A 293 -2.15 5.74 -6.64
CA SER A 293 -0.74 6.00 -6.29
C SER A 293 -0.59 7.18 -5.33
N ARG A 294 -1.35 8.28 -5.53
CA ARG A 294 -1.29 9.44 -4.64
C ARG A 294 -1.71 9.15 -3.19
N LYS A 295 -2.56 8.14 -2.97
CA LYS A 295 -3.04 7.73 -1.64
C LYS A 295 -2.07 6.73 -1.01
N ARG A 296 -1.71 5.69 -1.77
CA ARG A 296 -0.74 4.67 -1.36
C ARG A 296 0.63 5.27 -1.01
N LEU A 297 1.07 6.29 -1.76
CA LEU A 297 2.37 6.94 -1.60
C LEU A 297 2.32 8.26 -0.83
N ALA A 298 1.20 8.60 -0.18
CA ALA A 298 1.03 9.88 0.49
C ALA A 298 2.06 10.15 1.60
N PHE A 299 2.66 9.10 2.15
CA PHE A 299 3.74 9.19 3.15
C PHE A 299 5.08 9.65 2.57
N ALA A 300 5.33 9.45 1.26
CA ALA A 300 6.58 9.83 0.63
C ALA A 300 6.74 11.36 0.65
N GLY A 301 7.86 11.83 1.20
CA GLY A 301 8.16 13.24 1.46
C GLY A 301 7.40 13.85 2.64
N ASN A 302 6.46 13.13 3.26
CA ASN A 302 5.63 13.65 4.36
C ASN A 302 5.81 12.88 5.66
N ARG A 303 6.52 11.74 5.64
CA ARG A 303 6.77 10.90 6.81
C ARG A 303 8.26 10.65 6.98
N ARG A 304 8.75 10.96 8.18
CA ARG A 304 10.13 10.64 8.58
C ARG A 304 10.28 9.12 8.71
N ILE A 305 11.48 8.63 8.45
CA ILE A 305 11.83 7.26 8.81
C ILE A 305 11.75 7.11 10.34
N SER A 306 11.24 5.98 10.79
CA SER A 306 11.07 5.65 12.20
C SER A 306 10.88 4.14 12.34
N GLY A 307 11.06 3.62 13.55
CA GLY A 307 11.00 2.19 13.80
C GLY A 307 12.36 1.53 13.62
N GLN A 308 12.59 0.50 14.42
CA GLN A 308 13.82 -0.27 14.44
C GLN A 308 13.47 -1.74 14.62
N THR A 309 14.34 -2.61 14.12
CA THR A 309 14.31 -4.04 14.42
C THR A 309 15.68 -4.46 14.92
N SER A 310 15.70 -5.34 15.92
CA SER A 310 16.93 -5.83 16.55
C SER A 310 17.46 -7.06 15.83
N ILE A 311 18.78 -7.12 15.67
CA ILE A 311 19.43 -8.30 15.11
C ILE A 311 19.44 -9.41 16.16
N ASN A 312 18.80 -10.54 15.84
CA ASN A 312 18.73 -11.72 16.70
C ASN A 312 19.88 -12.70 16.42
N SER A 313 20.30 -12.83 15.16
CA SER A 313 21.43 -13.69 14.82
C SER A 313 22.13 -13.24 13.54
N ILE A 314 23.43 -13.54 13.49
CA ILE A 314 24.29 -13.29 12.35
C ILE A 314 25.04 -14.59 12.04
N LYS A 315 24.95 -15.07 10.79
CA LYS A 315 25.62 -16.30 10.35
C LYS A 315 26.43 -16.04 9.08
N PRO A 316 27.71 -16.46 9.02
CA PRO A 316 28.44 -16.43 7.76
C PRO A 316 27.84 -17.44 6.79
N GLU A 317 27.78 -17.06 5.52
CA GLU A 317 27.38 -17.92 4.42
C GLU A 317 28.54 -18.07 3.43
N LYS A 318 28.45 -19.06 2.55
CA LYS A 318 29.45 -19.25 1.49
C LYS A 318 29.35 -18.12 0.46
N GLU A 319 30.40 -17.93 -0.32
CA GLU A 319 30.36 -17.05 -1.49
C GLU A 319 29.13 -17.36 -2.36
N ASN A 320 28.39 -16.33 -2.72
CA ASN A 320 27.16 -16.45 -3.50
C ASN A 320 27.14 -15.44 -4.66
N THR A 321 26.30 -15.70 -5.66
CA THR A 321 25.95 -14.70 -6.67
C THR A 321 25.07 -13.65 -6.02
N MET A 322 25.47 -12.39 -6.18
CA MET A 322 24.83 -11.25 -5.55
C MET A 322 24.48 -10.18 -6.57
N TYR A 323 23.44 -9.42 -6.25
CA TYR A 323 22.87 -8.36 -7.08
C TYR A 323 23.11 -7.01 -6.43
N CYS A 324 23.73 -6.12 -7.19
CA CYS A 324 24.05 -4.77 -6.81
C CYS A 324 23.06 -3.82 -7.46
N VAL A 325 22.12 -3.30 -6.68
CA VAL A 325 21.11 -2.36 -7.19
C VAL A 325 21.53 -0.92 -6.91
N SER A 326 21.44 -0.09 -7.95
CA SER A 326 21.58 1.36 -7.88
C SER A 326 20.20 2.01 -8.00
N THR A 327 19.96 3.06 -7.22
CA THR A 327 18.73 3.85 -7.29
C THR A 327 19.04 5.34 -7.38
N THR A 328 18.10 6.10 -7.92
CA THR A 328 18.13 7.58 -7.94
C THR A 328 18.45 8.22 -6.58
N GLU A 329 17.94 7.68 -5.48
CA GLU A 329 18.13 8.22 -4.12
C GLU A 329 19.38 7.65 -3.41
N GLY A 330 20.04 6.65 -3.99
CA GLY A 330 21.17 5.99 -3.35
C GLY A 330 20.78 5.13 -2.13
N THR A 331 19.51 4.75 -2.00
CA THR A 331 18.94 3.97 -0.88
C THR A 331 17.85 3.02 -1.37
N LEU A 332 17.59 1.95 -0.61
CA LEU A 332 16.49 1.02 -0.87
C LEU A 332 16.03 0.36 0.44
N ILE A 333 14.87 -0.30 0.39
CA ILE A 333 14.37 -1.11 1.50
C ILE A 333 14.47 -2.59 1.07
N THR A 334 15.27 -3.36 1.80
CA THR A 334 15.54 -4.79 1.56
C THR A 334 15.01 -5.61 2.72
N GLU A 335 14.08 -6.54 2.47
CA GLU A 335 13.49 -7.38 3.53
C GLU A 335 12.98 -6.56 4.73
N GLY A 336 12.37 -5.39 4.46
CA GLY A 336 11.92 -4.44 5.50
C GLY A 336 13.00 -3.54 6.10
N MET A 337 14.27 -3.84 5.89
CA MET A 337 15.41 -3.10 6.46
C MET A 337 15.88 -1.96 5.56
N LEU A 338 16.14 -0.79 6.14
CA LEU A 338 16.62 0.38 5.39
C LEU A 338 18.11 0.23 5.05
N SER A 339 18.41 0.21 3.76
CA SER A 339 19.74 -0.02 3.21
C SER A 339 20.19 1.12 2.31
N ARG A 340 21.50 1.28 2.18
CA ARG A 340 22.06 2.11 1.12
C ARG A 340 22.02 1.32 -0.20
N SER A 341 21.81 1.99 -1.33
CA SER A 341 22.00 1.43 -2.68
C SER A 341 23.38 1.82 -3.23
N GLN A 342 23.87 1.12 -4.25
CA GLN A 342 25.21 1.33 -4.81
C GLN A 342 25.49 2.82 -5.09
#